data_AF-A0A9D6BKH3-F1
#
_entry.id   AF-A0A9D6BKH3-F1
#
_cell.length_a   1.000
_cell.length_b   1.000
_cell.length_c   1.000
_cell.angle_alpha   90.00
_cell.angle_beta   90.00
_cell.angle_gamma   90.00
#
_symmetry.space_group_name_H-M   'P 1'
#
loop_
_entity.id
_entity.type
_entity.pdbx_description
1 polymer ?
#
loop_
_entity_poly.entity_id
_entity_poly.type
_entity_poly.pdbx_seq_one_letter_code
_entity_poly.pdbx_strand_id
1 'polypeptide(L)'
;MIAAMMTAANLGARVTGCGFVVFTLGSICWTLVGMGSGQTNLIAANGFLTFVNLVGIWRWLGRQRAYEDGGKSAEIKSRKSSVPTLFTATGIAGLPVFNADGQAMGKAVEALIECRSGEVSYVVVATAKAGGLGEDLRAVPRMAIRFRCDTLVVDLDADAFAALVPLESGDWPDAVPPQATGSAA
;
A
#
# COMPACT_ATOMS: atom_id res chain seq x y z
N MET A 1 -12.45 19.19 5.76
CA MET A 1 -11.17 18.49 5.99
C MET A 1 -11.23 17.00 5.66
N ILE A 2 -12.27 16.27 6.07
CA ILE A 2 -12.39 14.81 5.86
C ILE A 2 -12.22 14.39 4.38
N ALA A 3 -12.91 15.04 3.43
CA ALA A 3 -12.79 14.72 2.00
C ALA A 3 -11.37 14.91 1.45
N ALA A 4 -10.67 15.95 1.91
CA ALA A 4 -9.28 16.22 1.53
C ALA A 4 -8.38 15.08 2.02
N MET A 5 -8.54 14.64 3.26
CA MET A 5 -7.77 13.52 3.81
C MET A 5 -8.07 12.22 3.08
N MET A 6 -9.34 11.91 2.82
CA MET A 6 -9.75 10.70 2.07
C MET A 6 -9.13 10.65 0.66
N THR A 7 -9.03 11.80 0.00
CA THR A 7 -8.48 11.90 -1.35
C THR A 7 -6.95 11.85 -1.32
N ALA A 8 -6.32 12.56 -0.38
CA ALA A 8 -4.87 12.67 -0.25
C ALA A 8 -4.20 11.40 0.28
N ALA A 9 -4.87 10.64 1.15
CA ALA A 9 -4.31 9.45 1.77
C ALA A 9 -4.21 8.23 0.83
N ASN A 10 -4.75 8.30 -0.40
CA ASN A 10 -4.70 7.24 -1.42
C ASN A 10 -5.04 5.83 -0.88
N LEU A 11 -6.07 5.73 -0.02
CA LEU A 11 -6.49 4.49 0.67
C LEU A 11 -7.28 3.52 -0.24
N GLY A 12 -6.94 3.50 -1.53
CA GLY A 12 -7.63 2.72 -2.56
C GLY A 12 -8.82 3.44 -3.21
N ALA A 13 -9.27 2.87 -4.33
CA ALA A 13 -10.16 3.58 -5.25
C ALA A 13 -11.51 4.00 -4.67
N ARG A 14 -12.05 3.18 -3.75
CA ARG A 14 -13.33 3.47 -3.10
C ARG A 14 -13.23 4.69 -2.19
N VAL A 15 -12.19 4.79 -1.36
CA VAL A 15 -12.05 5.88 -0.39
C VAL A 15 -11.74 7.19 -1.10
N THR A 16 -10.79 7.18 -2.03
CA THR A 16 -10.44 8.35 -2.85
C THR A 16 -11.64 8.81 -3.69
N GLY A 17 -12.36 7.87 -4.32
CA GLY A 17 -13.59 8.15 -5.06
C GLY A 17 -14.68 8.79 -4.19
N CYS A 18 -14.90 8.30 -2.96
CA CYS A 18 -15.82 8.92 -2.01
C CYS A 18 -15.39 10.34 -1.62
N GLY A 19 -14.08 10.61 -1.51
CA GLY A 19 -13.57 11.97 -1.30
C GLY A 19 -14.02 12.94 -2.39
N PHE A 20 -13.93 12.54 -3.67
CA PHE A 20 -14.44 13.33 -4.79
C PHE A 20 -15.96 13.53 -4.75
N VAL A 21 -16.75 12.55 -4.29
CA VAL A 21 -18.20 12.71 -4.10
C VAL A 21 -18.49 13.82 -3.07
N VAL A 22 -17.81 13.80 -1.92
CA VAL A 22 -18.01 14.81 -0.89
C VAL A 22 -17.61 16.21 -1.39
N PHE A 23 -16.49 16.32 -2.12
CA PHE A 23 -16.11 17.60 -2.71
C PHE A 23 -17.11 18.11 -3.76
N THR A 24 -17.68 17.21 -4.57
CA THR A 24 -18.72 17.55 -5.55
C THR A 24 -19.97 18.12 -4.86
N LEU A 25 -20.41 17.51 -3.76
CA LEU A 25 -21.55 18.03 -2.99
C LEU A 25 -21.24 19.42 -2.42
N GLY A 26 -20.03 19.60 -1.87
CA GLY A 26 -19.59 20.89 -1.35
C GLY A 26 -19.53 21.98 -2.43
N SER A 27 -18.97 21.66 -3.61
CA SER A 27 -18.86 22.62 -4.70
C SER A 27 -20.22 22.98 -5.31
N ILE A 28 -21.17 22.05 -5.37
CA ILE A 28 -22.56 22.34 -5.77
C ILE A 28 -23.20 23.32 -4.78
N CYS A 29 -23.11 23.05 -3.47
CA CYS A 29 -23.66 23.95 -2.44
C CYS A 29 -23.08 25.37 -2.56
N TRP A 30 -21.76 25.50 -2.72
CA TRP A 30 -21.12 26.80 -2.89
C TRP A 30 -21.49 27.50 -4.20
N THR A 31 -21.72 26.75 -5.28
CA THR A 31 -22.21 27.30 -6.54
C THR A 31 -23.62 27.87 -6.38
N LEU A 32 -24.52 27.16 -5.67
CA LEU A 32 -25.88 27.65 -5.37
C LEU A 32 -25.85 28.95 -4.54
N VAL A 33 -24.98 29.03 -3.53
CA VAL A 33 -24.77 30.26 -2.74
C VAL A 33 -24.22 31.39 -3.61
N GLY A 34 -23.30 31.10 -4.53
CA GLY A 34 -22.75 32.07 -5.48
C GLY A 34 -23.82 32.67 -6.40
N MET A 35 -24.76 31.83 -6.86
CA MET A 35 -25.90 32.30 -7.65
C MET A 35 -26.84 33.19 -6.82
N GLY A 36 -27.15 32.82 -5.58
CA GLY A 36 -27.99 33.64 -4.69
C GLY A 36 -27.35 34.96 -4.24
N SER A 37 -26.01 35.03 -4.24
CA SER A 37 -25.24 36.22 -3.81
C SER A 37 -24.68 37.05 -4.97
N GLY A 38 -24.91 36.65 -6.23
CA GLY A 38 -24.39 37.33 -7.42
C GLY A 38 -22.87 37.26 -7.58
N GLN A 39 -22.18 36.34 -6.89
CA GLN A 39 -20.73 36.24 -6.90
C GLN A 39 -20.23 35.34 -8.04
N THR A 40 -19.93 35.93 -9.20
CA THR A 40 -19.43 35.21 -10.39
C THR A 40 -18.16 34.41 -10.10
N ASN A 41 -17.23 34.94 -9.30
CA ASN A 41 -16.00 34.26 -8.93
C ASN A 41 -16.27 32.95 -8.16
N LEU A 42 -17.26 32.97 -7.27
CA LEU A 42 -17.64 31.81 -6.47
C LEU A 42 -18.27 30.73 -7.35
N ILE A 43 -19.11 31.13 -8.31
CA ILE A 43 -19.72 30.23 -9.30
C ILE A 43 -18.65 29.62 -10.20
N ALA A 44 -17.75 30.42 -10.75
CA ALA A 44 -16.73 29.95 -11.69
C ALA A 44 -15.76 28.95 -11.03
N ALA A 45 -15.24 29.30 -9.85
CA ALA A 45 -14.29 28.45 -9.13
C ALA A 45 -14.94 27.11 -8.70
N ASN A 46 -16.13 27.15 -8.14
CA ASN A 46 -16.81 25.93 -7.69
C ASN A 46 -17.43 25.13 -8.85
N GLY A 47 -17.80 25.78 -9.95
CA GLY A 47 -18.22 25.12 -11.18
C GLY A 47 -17.09 24.30 -11.80
N PHE A 48 -15.90 24.88 -11.93
CA PHE A 48 -14.71 24.15 -12.36
C PHE A 48 -14.36 22.99 -11.41
N LEU A 49 -14.38 23.25 -10.09
CA LEU A 49 -14.15 22.22 -9.08
C LEU A 49 -15.14 21.05 -9.21
N THR A 50 -16.43 21.35 -9.44
CA THR A 50 -17.47 20.34 -9.68
C THR A 50 -17.11 19.46 -10.88
N PHE A 51 -16.73 20.07 -12.01
CA PHE A 51 -16.36 19.35 -13.22
C PHE A 51 -15.17 18.41 -12.99
N VAL A 52 -14.07 18.90 -12.40
CA VAL A 52 -12.88 18.08 -12.11
C VAL A 52 -13.22 16.93 -11.15
N ASN A 53 -14.06 17.19 -10.14
CA ASN A 53 -14.47 16.15 -9.20
C ASN A 53 -15.34 15.07 -9.87
N LEU A 54 -16.21 15.41 -10.82
CA LEU A 54 -16.99 14.43 -11.60
C LEU A 54 -16.06 13.52 -12.42
N VAL A 55 -15.03 14.07 -13.05
CA VAL A 55 -14.00 13.27 -13.74
C VAL A 55 -13.27 12.37 -12.74
N GLY A 56 -12.96 12.88 -11.54
CA GLY A 56 -12.38 12.10 -10.44
C GLY A 56 -13.24 10.92 -10.01
N ILE A 57 -14.55 11.15 -9.82
CA ILE A 57 -15.54 10.11 -9.48
C ILE A 57 -15.56 9.02 -10.55
N TRP A 58 -15.69 9.40 -11.82
CA TRP A 58 -15.73 8.45 -12.94
C TRP A 58 -14.45 7.60 -13.01
N ARG A 59 -13.27 8.25 -12.87
CA ARG A 59 -11.98 7.57 -12.90
C ARG A 59 -11.82 6.56 -11.77
N TRP A 60 -12.12 6.97 -10.53
CA TRP A 60 -11.85 6.17 -9.33
C TRP A 60 -12.96 5.17 -9.02
N LEU A 61 -14.22 5.59 -8.97
CA LEU A 61 -15.33 4.68 -8.66
C LEU A 61 -15.75 3.80 -9.83
N GLY A 62 -15.45 4.20 -11.07
CA GLY A 62 -15.71 3.41 -12.26
C GLY A 62 -14.55 2.46 -12.56
N ARG A 63 -13.51 2.97 -13.24
CA ARG A 63 -12.44 2.15 -13.81
C ARG A 63 -11.54 1.53 -12.75
N GLN A 64 -10.99 2.34 -11.84
CA GLN A 64 -9.99 1.86 -10.87
C GLN A 64 -10.60 0.86 -9.89
N ARG A 65 -11.82 1.13 -9.41
CA ARG A 65 -12.57 0.20 -8.55
C ARG A 65 -12.75 -1.17 -9.21
N ALA A 66 -13.08 -1.23 -10.50
CA ALA A 66 -13.28 -2.50 -11.19
C ALA A 66 -12.00 -3.36 -11.21
N TYR A 67 -10.84 -2.74 -11.38
CA TYR A 67 -9.55 -3.46 -11.34
C TYR A 67 -9.22 -3.99 -9.94
N GLU A 68 -9.38 -3.15 -8.91
CA GLU A 68 -9.17 -3.57 -7.52
C GLU A 68 -10.14 -4.69 -7.08
N ASP A 69 -11.42 -4.56 -7.47
CA ASP A 69 -12.46 -5.55 -7.18
C ASP A 69 -12.18 -6.88 -7.91
N GLY A 70 -11.61 -6.83 -9.12
CA GLY A 70 -11.15 -8.01 -9.86
C GLY A 70 -10.08 -8.80 -9.10
N GLY A 71 -9.03 -8.13 -8.63
CA GLY A 71 -7.97 -8.75 -7.81
C GLY A 71 -8.53 -9.39 -6.55
N LYS A 72 -9.33 -8.65 -5.77
CA LYS A 72 -9.97 -9.16 -4.54
C LYS A 72 -10.89 -10.34 -4.81
N SER A 73 -11.64 -10.31 -5.91
CA SER A 73 -12.51 -11.44 -6.27
C SER A 73 -11.73 -12.71 -6.55
N ALA A 74 -10.55 -12.61 -7.17
CA ALA A 74 -9.66 -13.73 -7.43
C ALA A 74 -9.07 -14.28 -6.12
N GLU A 75 -8.66 -13.42 -5.19
CA GLU A 75 -8.21 -13.83 -3.85
C GLU A 75 -9.31 -14.63 -3.14
N ILE A 76 -10.52 -14.06 -3.03
CA ILE A 76 -11.66 -14.70 -2.35
C ILE A 76 -12.01 -16.04 -3.00
N LYS A 77 -11.99 -16.11 -4.34
CA LYS A 77 -12.27 -17.35 -5.08
C LYS A 77 -11.19 -18.41 -4.83
N SER A 78 -9.92 -18.01 -4.83
CA SER A 78 -8.80 -18.93 -4.57
C SER A 78 -8.84 -19.51 -3.15
N ARG A 79 -9.17 -18.69 -2.14
CA ARG A 79 -9.30 -19.12 -0.74
C ARG A 79 -10.36 -20.22 -0.54
N LYS A 80 -11.32 -20.34 -1.46
CA LYS A 80 -12.43 -21.31 -1.41
C LYS A 80 -12.28 -22.47 -2.39
N SER A 81 -11.18 -22.51 -3.16
CA SER A 81 -10.95 -23.49 -4.21
C SER A 81 -9.87 -24.49 -3.78
N SER A 82 -9.72 -25.56 -4.55
CA SER A 82 -8.67 -26.57 -4.37
C SER A 82 -7.31 -26.17 -4.97
N VAL A 83 -7.23 -24.99 -5.60
CA VAL A 83 -5.99 -24.43 -6.14
C VAL A 83 -5.21 -23.67 -5.05
N PRO A 84 -3.91 -23.40 -5.23
CA PRO A 84 -3.14 -22.58 -4.30
C PRO A 84 -3.79 -21.22 -4.05
N THR A 85 -3.82 -20.81 -2.79
CA THR A 85 -4.39 -19.52 -2.38
C THR A 85 -3.57 -18.36 -2.95
N LEU A 86 -4.28 -17.37 -3.48
CA LEU A 86 -3.72 -16.17 -4.09
C LEU A 86 -3.93 -14.96 -3.18
N PHE A 87 -2.98 -14.03 -3.23
CA PHE A 87 -3.11 -12.66 -2.79
C PHE A 87 -2.49 -11.74 -3.86
N THR A 88 -2.94 -10.50 -3.95
CA THR A 88 -2.48 -9.53 -4.94
C THR A 88 -1.09 -9.00 -4.59
N ALA A 89 -0.21 -8.84 -5.59
CA ALA A 89 1.11 -8.24 -5.38
C ALA A 89 1.02 -6.81 -4.81
N THR A 90 0.02 -6.04 -5.24
CA THR A 90 -0.29 -4.72 -4.67
C THR A 90 -0.67 -4.76 -3.19
N GLY A 91 -1.03 -5.94 -2.66
CA GLY A 91 -1.33 -6.16 -1.25
C GLY A 91 -0.09 -6.36 -0.38
N ILE A 92 1.13 -6.40 -0.93
CA ILE A 92 2.37 -6.61 -0.16
C ILE A 92 2.66 -5.42 0.76
N ALA A 93 2.53 -4.20 0.24
CA ALA A 93 2.83 -2.99 0.99
C ALA A 93 1.92 -2.89 2.23
N GLY A 94 2.56 -2.79 3.40
CA GLY A 94 1.89 -2.67 4.69
C GLY A 94 1.52 -3.99 5.36
N LEU A 95 1.80 -5.16 4.76
CA LEU A 95 1.53 -6.43 5.45
C LEU A 95 2.33 -6.51 6.75
N PRO A 96 1.69 -6.90 7.87
CA PRO A 96 2.42 -7.14 9.11
C PRO A 96 3.35 -8.34 8.94
N VAL A 97 4.58 -8.18 9.41
CA VAL A 97 5.63 -9.20 9.32
C VAL A 97 5.86 -9.80 10.70
N PHE A 98 5.81 -11.12 10.78
CA PHE A 98 6.06 -11.89 11.99
C PHE A 98 7.17 -12.90 11.76
N ASN A 99 7.87 -13.31 12.81
CA ASN A 99 8.70 -14.51 12.75
C ASN A 99 7.86 -15.79 12.95
N ALA A 100 8.51 -16.95 12.89
CA ALA A 100 7.87 -18.25 13.13
C ALA A 100 7.23 -18.39 14.52
N ASP A 101 7.76 -17.67 15.53
CA ASP A 101 7.25 -17.65 16.90
C ASP A 101 6.08 -16.66 17.12
N GLY A 102 5.68 -15.93 16.07
CA GLY A 102 4.61 -14.93 16.14
C GLY A 102 5.03 -13.56 16.69
N GLN A 103 6.33 -13.32 16.89
CA GLN A 103 6.87 -12.01 17.25
C GLN A 103 6.82 -11.06 16.06
N ALA A 104 6.32 -9.84 16.27
CA ALA A 104 6.24 -8.82 15.23
C ALA A 104 7.63 -8.29 14.87
N MET A 105 8.01 -8.38 13.59
CA MET A 105 9.28 -7.91 13.04
C MET A 105 9.15 -6.55 12.35
N GLY A 106 7.94 -6.18 11.91
CA GLY A 106 7.70 -4.90 11.24
C GLY A 106 6.55 -4.97 10.24
N LYS A 107 6.68 -4.20 9.15
CA LYS A 107 5.76 -4.18 8.01
C LYS A 107 6.52 -4.39 6.70
N ALA A 108 5.92 -5.11 5.76
CA ALA A 108 6.47 -5.23 4.42
C ALA A 108 6.31 -3.89 3.67
N VAL A 109 7.35 -3.49 2.96
CA VAL A 109 7.36 -2.25 2.15
C VAL A 109 7.13 -2.59 0.69
N GLU A 110 7.95 -3.47 0.13
CA GLU A 110 7.91 -3.86 -1.28
C GLU A 110 8.56 -5.23 -1.48
N ALA A 111 8.11 -5.97 -2.49
CA ALA A 111 8.76 -7.19 -2.96
C ALA A 111 9.45 -6.95 -4.31
N LEU A 112 10.73 -7.30 -4.38
CA LEU A 112 11.51 -7.17 -5.60
C LEU A 112 11.46 -8.50 -6.34
N ILE A 113 10.97 -8.45 -7.58
CA ILE A 113 10.73 -9.63 -8.42
C ILE A 113 11.79 -9.68 -9.52
N GLU A 114 12.46 -10.81 -9.66
CA GLU A 114 13.42 -11.03 -10.74
C GLU A 114 12.69 -11.14 -12.09
N CYS A 115 13.10 -10.31 -13.07
CA CYS A 115 12.39 -10.19 -14.35
C CYS A 115 12.39 -11.49 -15.18
N ARG A 116 13.40 -12.34 -15.04
CA ARG A 116 13.53 -13.56 -15.86
C ARG A 116 12.68 -14.71 -15.31
N SER A 117 12.75 -14.96 -14.01
CA SER A 117 12.04 -16.06 -13.36
C SER A 117 10.61 -15.68 -12.95
N GLY A 118 10.33 -14.39 -12.75
CA GLY A 118 9.10 -13.92 -12.14
C GLY A 118 9.02 -14.24 -10.63
N GLU A 119 10.12 -14.68 -10.01
CA GLU A 119 10.18 -15.00 -8.60
C GLU A 119 10.54 -13.78 -7.76
N VAL A 120 10.00 -13.74 -6.54
CA VAL A 120 10.45 -12.76 -5.54
C VAL A 120 11.91 -13.07 -5.20
N SER A 121 12.80 -12.09 -5.35
CA SER A 121 14.19 -12.14 -4.91
C SER A 121 14.29 -11.85 -3.42
N TYR A 122 13.71 -10.73 -2.99
CA TYR A 122 13.63 -10.34 -1.58
C TYR A 122 12.47 -9.41 -1.30
N VAL A 123 12.13 -9.27 -0.02
CA VAL A 123 11.13 -8.31 0.46
C VAL A 123 11.82 -7.33 1.40
N VAL A 124 11.56 -6.04 1.20
CA VAL A 124 11.99 -5.00 2.13
C VAL A 124 11.03 -4.96 3.31
N VAL A 125 11.56 -5.11 4.52
CA VAL A 125 10.79 -5.02 5.77
C VAL A 125 11.23 -3.77 6.53
N ALA A 126 10.26 -2.97 6.96
CA ALA A 126 10.46 -1.80 7.78
C ALA A 126 10.15 -2.10 9.25
N THR A 127 11.11 -1.81 10.13
CA THR A 127 10.97 -1.92 11.59
C THR A 127 11.06 -0.53 12.21
N ALA A 128 10.09 -0.15 13.04
CA ALA A 128 10.13 1.13 13.73
C ALA A 128 11.32 1.21 14.69
N LYS A 129 12.04 2.34 14.68
CA LYS A 129 13.16 2.58 15.61
C LYS A 129 12.66 2.82 17.03
N ALA A 130 13.46 2.41 18.01
CA ALA A 130 13.25 2.79 19.41
C ALA A 130 13.28 4.33 19.53
N GLY A 131 12.12 4.94 19.82
CA GLY A 131 11.92 6.40 19.85
C GLY A 131 10.91 6.94 18.83
N GLY A 132 10.38 6.10 17.93
CA GLY A 132 9.22 6.41 17.09
C GLY A 132 9.46 7.36 15.91
N LEU A 133 10.64 7.95 15.81
CA LEU A 133 11.05 8.78 14.67
C LEU A 133 11.98 7.97 13.75
N GLY A 134 11.38 7.36 12.73
CA GLY A 134 12.10 6.65 11.68
C GLY A 134 11.96 5.13 11.72
N GLU A 135 12.39 4.51 10.64
CA GLU A 135 12.32 3.07 10.40
C GLU A 135 13.70 2.57 9.95
N ASP A 136 14.04 1.35 10.33
CA ASP A 136 15.14 0.59 9.70
C ASP A 136 14.54 -0.32 8.63
N LEU A 137 15.11 -0.25 7.43
CA LEU A 137 14.74 -1.10 6.31
C LEU A 137 15.72 -2.26 6.23
N ARG A 138 15.22 -3.49 6.00
CA ARG A 138 16.05 -4.68 5.84
C ARG A 138 15.57 -5.51 4.65
N ALA A 139 16.49 -6.01 3.84
CA ALA A 139 16.18 -6.96 2.77
C ALA A 139 16.11 -8.39 3.33
N VAL A 140 14.93 -8.99 3.31
CA VAL A 140 14.74 -10.39 3.71
C VAL A 140 14.76 -11.26 2.45
N PRO A 141 15.65 -12.26 2.34
CA PRO A 141 15.74 -13.10 1.14
C PRO A 141 14.51 -13.98 0.99
N ARG A 142 14.17 -14.31 -0.26
CA ARG A 142 13.08 -15.23 -0.63
C ARG A 142 13.04 -16.53 0.18
N MET A 143 14.21 -17.14 0.40
CA MET A 143 14.34 -18.40 1.13
C MET A 143 13.91 -18.32 2.60
N ALA A 144 13.91 -17.12 3.18
CA ALA A 144 13.45 -16.87 4.55
C ALA A 144 12.03 -16.32 4.61
N ILE A 145 11.29 -16.27 3.50
CA ILE A 145 9.96 -15.64 3.42
C ILE A 145 8.87 -16.66 3.09
N ARG A 146 7.79 -16.60 3.88
CA ARG A 146 6.54 -17.29 3.59
C ARG A 146 5.40 -16.28 3.52
N PHE A 147 4.87 -16.09 2.31
CA PHE A 147 3.66 -15.31 2.12
C PHE A 147 2.44 -16.04 2.70
N ARG A 148 1.59 -15.29 3.39
CA ARG A 148 0.23 -15.67 3.76
C ARG A 148 -0.72 -14.63 3.17
N CYS A 149 -2.01 -14.87 3.32
CA CYS A 149 -3.02 -14.01 2.72
C CYS A 149 -2.96 -12.57 3.25
N ASP A 150 -2.76 -12.43 4.55
CA ASP A 150 -2.92 -11.16 5.27
C ASP A 150 -1.69 -10.85 6.15
N THR A 151 -0.64 -11.66 6.07
CA THR A 151 0.62 -11.50 6.83
C THR A 151 1.82 -12.00 6.01
N LEU A 152 3.01 -11.55 6.40
CA LEU A 152 4.28 -12.11 5.95
C LEU A 152 4.94 -12.83 7.12
N VAL A 153 5.38 -14.07 6.92
CA VAL A 153 6.18 -14.78 7.93
C VAL A 153 7.63 -14.84 7.47
N VAL A 154 8.55 -14.47 8.36
CA VAL A 154 9.99 -14.62 8.16
C VAL A 154 10.53 -15.79 9.00
N ASP A 155 11.29 -16.67 8.38
CA ASP A 155 11.94 -17.81 9.03
C ASP A 155 13.29 -17.36 9.63
N LEU A 156 13.28 -16.28 10.42
CA LEU A 156 14.43 -15.71 11.14
C LEU A 156 13.97 -15.35 12.55
N ASP A 157 14.80 -15.64 13.55
CA ASP A 157 14.58 -15.09 14.90
C ASP A 157 14.87 -13.58 14.94
N ALA A 158 14.57 -12.95 16.08
CA ALA A 158 14.73 -11.50 16.22
C ALA A 158 16.18 -11.04 16.07
N ASP A 159 17.15 -11.82 16.57
CA ASP A 159 18.56 -11.46 16.55
C ASP A 159 19.14 -11.59 15.13
N ALA A 160 18.82 -12.69 14.44
CA ALA A 160 19.20 -12.92 13.04
C ALA A 160 18.56 -11.89 12.12
N PHE A 161 17.29 -11.54 12.34
CA PHE A 161 16.63 -10.47 11.60
C PHE A 161 17.29 -9.11 11.87
N ALA A 162 17.59 -8.78 13.13
CA ALA A 162 18.24 -7.53 13.50
C ALA A 162 19.66 -7.39 12.91
N ALA A 163 20.36 -8.53 12.74
CA ALA A 163 21.69 -8.62 12.15
C ALA A 163 21.73 -8.44 10.61
N LEU A 164 20.57 -8.47 9.93
CA LEU A 164 20.52 -8.11 8.51
C LEU A 164 20.99 -6.67 8.31
N VAL A 165 21.77 -6.46 7.24
CA VAL A 165 22.31 -5.14 6.87
C VAL A 165 21.15 -4.16 6.67
N PRO A 166 21.12 -3.03 7.42
CA PRO A 166 20.15 -1.98 7.19
C PRO A 166 20.32 -1.37 5.80
N LEU A 167 19.20 -1.11 5.12
CA LEU A 167 19.17 -0.46 3.82
C LEU A 167 19.03 1.06 3.97
N GLU A 168 19.67 1.80 3.08
CA GLU A 168 19.42 3.23 2.95
C GLU A 168 18.09 3.47 2.21
N SER A 169 17.41 4.56 2.56
CA SER A 169 16.15 4.92 1.91
C SER A 169 16.41 5.40 0.48
N GLY A 170 15.84 4.71 -0.50
CA GLY A 170 15.98 5.08 -1.92
C GLY A 170 17.19 4.47 -2.63
N ASP A 171 18.10 3.80 -1.90
CA ASP A 171 19.23 3.08 -2.47
C ASP A 171 19.21 1.63 -1.98
N TRP A 172 18.51 0.77 -2.75
CA TRP A 172 18.33 -0.64 -2.43
C TRP A 172 19.20 -1.49 -3.35
N PRO A 173 19.78 -2.59 -2.83
CA PRO A 173 20.76 -3.37 -3.56
C PRO A 173 20.11 -4.13 -4.73
N ASP A 174 20.89 -4.41 -5.77
CA ASP A 174 20.47 -5.16 -6.96
C ASP A 174 20.25 -6.67 -6.68
N ALA A 175 20.86 -7.17 -5.61
CA ALA A 175 20.65 -8.50 -5.05
C ALA A 175 20.62 -8.45 -3.52
N VAL A 176 20.17 -9.53 -2.87
CA VAL A 176 20.25 -9.62 -1.41
C VAL A 176 21.71 -9.50 -0.98
N PRO A 177 22.05 -8.54 -0.08
CA PRO A 177 23.40 -8.46 0.43
C PRO A 177 23.81 -9.80 1.04
N PRO A 178 25.03 -10.30 0.78
CA PRO A 178 25.51 -11.51 1.43
C PRO A 178 25.38 -11.32 2.94
N GLN A 179 24.57 -12.16 3.59
CA GLN A 179 24.43 -12.14 5.03
C GLN A 179 25.79 -12.40 5.64
N ALA A 180 26.20 -11.63 6.64
CA ALA A 180 27.38 -11.95 7.42
C ALA A 180 27.15 -13.32 8.05
N THR A 181 27.71 -14.37 7.45
CA THR A 181 27.64 -15.73 7.97
C THR A 181 28.35 -15.73 9.31
N GLY A 182 27.59 -15.63 10.39
CA GLY A 182 28.03 -16.03 11.71
C GLY A 182 28.28 -17.53 11.67
N SER A 183 29.53 -17.92 11.46
CA SER A 183 30.04 -19.27 11.62
C SER A 183 29.54 -19.86 12.94
N ALA A 184 28.60 -20.80 12.90
CA ALA A 184 28.43 -21.76 13.97
C ALA A 184 29.68 -22.67 13.97
N ALA A 185 30.50 -22.53 15.01
CA ALA A 185 31.52 -23.48 15.40
C ALA A 185 31.21 -23.95 16.83
#